data_AF-A0A3E0WKM3-F1
#
_entry.id   AF-A0A3E0WKM3-F1
#
_cell.length_a   1.000
_cell.length_b   1.000
_cell.length_c   1.000
_cell.angle_alpha   90.00
_cell.angle_beta   90.00
_cell.angle_gamma   90.00
#
_symmetry.space_group_name_H-M   'P 1'
#
loop_
_entity.id
_entity.type
_entity.pdbx_description
1 polymer ?
#
loop_
_entity_poly.entity_id
_entity_poly.type
_entity_poly.pdbx_seq_one_letter_code
_entity_poly.pdbx_strand_id
1 'polypeptide(L)'
;MQSKKFQDRPTTSTKKKRFHNAFIFLVKGNIYTFAMFALLLLNKNEWRYDGVNHVENFLFVFESFFILLMILVIIKPRDQRFFSPNAPIIKHLYGFLIALSVIAILSLIILPAGLPFPSTIVFFVLATNLLIALYSIVFHKVAIVLFVANTERSKEKVLDYVFMYIVILLTGINHFVQSTLIKQPLLINKLFALLFILILFIQIINTGTTFTY
;
A
#
# COMPACT_ATOMS: atom_id res chain seq x y z
N MET A 1 8.38 -50.34 6.58
CA MET A 1 7.63 -49.51 7.57
C MET A 1 7.43 -48.12 6.97
N GLN A 2 6.38 -47.93 6.17
CA GLN A 2 6.08 -46.63 5.54
C GLN A 2 5.11 -45.86 6.43
N SER A 3 5.60 -44.79 7.06
CA SER A 3 4.80 -43.85 7.84
C SER A 3 3.84 -43.10 6.89
N LYS A 4 2.55 -43.42 7.00
CA LYS A 4 1.46 -42.65 6.39
C LYS A 4 1.49 -41.23 6.96
N LYS A 5 1.95 -40.25 6.17
CA LYS A 5 1.68 -38.84 6.42
C LYS A 5 0.16 -38.65 6.46
N PHE A 6 -0.38 -38.46 7.66
CA PHE A 6 -1.77 -38.04 7.86
C PHE A 6 -1.90 -36.66 7.21
N GLN A 7 -2.56 -36.63 6.05
CA GLN A 7 -2.95 -35.41 5.37
C GLN A 7 -4.16 -34.86 6.13
N ASP A 8 -3.90 -34.02 7.14
CA ASP A 8 -4.96 -33.33 7.86
C ASP A 8 -5.72 -32.43 6.88
N ARG A 9 -6.93 -32.85 6.50
CA ARG A 9 -7.86 -32.00 5.77
C ARG A 9 -8.13 -30.78 6.64
N PRO A 10 -8.03 -29.55 6.10
CA PRO A 10 -8.32 -28.34 6.86
C PRO A 10 -9.75 -28.40 7.40
N THR A 11 -9.88 -28.41 8.73
CA THR A 11 -11.17 -28.38 9.43
C THR A 11 -11.95 -27.13 9.02
N THR A 12 -13.29 -27.18 9.02
CA THR A 12 -14.18 -26.07 8.63
C THR A 12 -13.83 -24.73 9.33
N SER A 13 -13.35 -24.80 10.58
CA SER A 13 -12.80 -23.67 11.35
C SER A 13 -11.63 -22.96 10.64
N THR A 14 -10.69 -23.71 10.04
CA THR A 14 -9.55 -23.12 9.32
C THR A 14 -9.95 -22.43 8.01
N LYS A 15 -10.99 -22.91 7.31
CA LYS A 15 -11.50 -22.24 6.10
C LYS A 15 -12.13 -20.89 6.45
N LYS A 16 -13.01 -20.85 7.46
CA LYS A 16 -13.64 -19.60 7.92
C LYS A 16 -12.60 -18.56 8.34
N LYS A 17 -11.55 -18.99 9.04
CA LYS A 17 -10.43 -18.12 9.45
C LYS A 17 -9.65 -17.55 8.25
N ARG A 18 -9.43 -18.33 7.19
CA ARG A 18 -8.74 -17.85 5.96
C ARG A 18 -9.55 -16.78 5.24
N PHE A 19 -10.85 -16.98 5.05
CA PHE A 19 -11.71 -15.98 4.43
C PHE A 19 -11.79 -14.69 5.24
N HIS A 20 -11.91 -14.79 6.56
CA HIS A 20 -11.89 -13.63 7.44
C HIS A 20 -10.57 -12.84 7.32
N ASN A 21 -9.43 -13.52 7.32
CA ASN A 21 -8.13 -12.88 7.12
C ASN A 21 -7.99 -12.21 5.75
N ALA A 22 -8.55 -12.84 4.71
CA ALA A 22 -8.57 -12.31 3.35
C ALA A 22 -9.47 -11.07 3.22
N PHE A 23 -10.62 -11.06 3.89
CA PHE A 23 -11.50 -9.89 3.96
C PHE A 23 -10.83 -8.73 4.72
N ILE A 24 -10.22 -9.00 5.87
CA ILE A 24 -9.42 -7.98 6.60
C ILE A 24 -8.31 -7.43 5.72
N PHE A 25 -7.65 -8.29 4.93
CA PHE A 25 -6.65 -7.86 3.97
C PHE A 25 -7.25 -6.89 2.94
N LEU A 26 -8.37 -7.25 2.30
CA LEU A 26 -9.02 -6.39 1.32
C LEU A 26 -9.38 -5.01 1.90
N VAL A 27 -9.97 -4.98 3.10
CA VAL A 27 -10.30 -3.72 3.81
C VAL A 27 -9.04 -2.89 4.04
N LYS A 28 -7.95 -3.49 4.53
CA LYS A 28 -6.68 -2.78 4.78
C LYS A 28 -6.06 -2.21 3.50
N GLY A 29 -6.11 -2.95 2.39
CA GLY A 29 -5.64 -2.46 1.10
C GLY A 29 -6.42 -1.23 0.65
N ASN A 30 -7.75 -1.31 0.73
CA ASN A 30 -8.65 -0.24 0.29
C ASN A 30 -8.59 1.03 1.15
N ILE A 31 -8.12 0.97 2.41
CA ILE A 31 -7.88 2.19 3.22
C ILE A 31 -6.89 3.13 2.52
N TYR A 32 -5.82 2.59 1.91
CA TYR A 32 -4.84 3.41 1.18
C TYR A 32 -5.47 4.05 -0.06
N THR A 33 -6.21 3.26 -0.84
CA THR A 33 -6.91 3.73 -2.05
C THR A 33 -7.94 4.80 -1.70
N PHE A 34 -8.71 4.59 -0.64
CA PHE A 34 -9.69 5.57 -0.16
C PHE A 34 -9.04 6.87 0.30
N ALA A 35 -7.92 6.80 1.03
CA ALA A 35 -7.18 8.00 1.44
C ALA A 35 -6.66 8.80 0.23
N MET A 36 -6.12 8.13 -0.79
CA MET A 36 -5.69 8.79 -2.02
C MET A 36 -6.87 9.39 -2.80
N PHE A 37 -7.98 8.65 -2.90
CA PHE A 37 -9.21 9.12 -3.53
C PHE A 37 -9.78 10.37 -2.83
N ALA A 38 -9.79 10.38 -1.50
CA ALA A 38 -10.21 11.55 -0.74
C ALA A 38 -9.34 12.79 -1.05
N LEU A 39 -8.03 12.62 -1.22
CA LEU A 39 -7.14 13.72 -1.62
C LEU A 39 -7.43 14.21 -3.04
N LEU A 40 -7.71 13.32 -4.00
CA LEU A 40 -8.10 13.70 -5.36
C LEU A 40 -9.42 14.48 -5.38
N LEU A 41 -10.38 14.06 -4.55
CA LEU A 41 -11.69 14.72 -4.44
C LEU A 41 -11.61 16.15 -3.91
N LEU A 42 -10.59 16.49 -3.12
CA LEU A 42 -10.40 17.87 -2.64
C LEU A 42 -10.21 18.86 -3.81
N ASN A 43 -9.71 18.37 -4.95
CA ASN A 43 -9.53 19.16 -6.17
C ASN A 43 -10.53 18.78 -7.28
N LYS A 44 -11.72 18.29 -6.91
CA LYS A 44 -12.75 17.88 -7.88
C LYS A 44 -13.10 18.99 -8.87
N ASN A 45 -13.11 20.24 -8.43
CA ASN A 45 -13.44 21.39 -9.27
C ASN A 45 -12.36 21.69 -10.33
N GLU A 46 -11.16 21.13 -10.19
CA GLU A 46 -10.05 21.28 -11.11
C GLU A 46 -9.90 20.09 -12.06
N TRP A 47 -10.76 19.08 -11.94
CA TRP A 47 -10.76 17.93 -12.85
C TRP A 47 -11.15 18.37 -14.26
N ARG A 48 -10.48 17.78 -15.24
CA ARG A 48 -10.82 17.96 -16.66
C ARG A 48 -12.13 17.23 -17.00
N TYR A 49 -12.62 17.45 -18.22
CA TYR A 49 -13.93 16.95 -18.66
C TYR A 49 -14.07 15.42 -18.48
N ASP A 50 -13.00 14.67 -18.69
CA ASP A 50 -12.92 13.22 -18.51
C ASP A 50 -12.27 12.81 -17.17
N GLY A 51 -11.96 13.76 -16.28
CA GLY A 51 -11.31 13.51 -14.99
C GLY A 51 -12.08 12.53 -14.10
N VAL A 52 -13.42 12.53 -14.19
CA VAL A 52 -14.27 11.54 -13.51
C VAL A 52 -13.92 10.12 -13.96
N ASN A 53 -13.76 9.90 -15.27
CA ASN A 53 -13.41 8.59 -15.82
C ASN A 53 -12.02 8.13 -15.35
N HIS A 54 -11.06 9.04 -15.26
CA HIS A 54 -9.70 8.74 -14.77
C HIS A 54 -9.69 8.36 -13.29
N VAL A 55 -10.49 9.03 -12.46
CA VAL A 55 -10.62 8.71 -11.04
C VAL A 55 -11.42 7.42 -10.81
N GLU A 56 -12.44 7.15 -11.60
CA GLU A 56 -13.15 5.85 -11.58
C GLU A 56 -12.21 4.70 -11.97
N ASN A 57 -11.43 4.88 -13.05
CA ASN A 57 -10.41 3.92 -13.47
C ASN A 57 -9.35 3.74 -12.38
N PHE A 58 -8.97 4.82 -11.69
CA PHE A 58 -8.04 4.78 -10.57
C PHE A 58 -8.53 3.83 -9.47
N LEU A 59 -9.77 4.00 -9.02
CA LEU A 59 -10.39 3.14 -8.01
C LEU A 59 -10.50 1.69 -8.50
N PHE A 60 -11.05 1.50 -9.71
CA PHE A 60 -11.33 0.19 -10.28
C PHE A 60 -10.07 -0.68 -10.41
N VAL A 61 -8.97 -0.11 -10.91
CA VAL A 61 -7.72 -0.85 -11.11
C VAL A 61 -7.09 -1.26 -9.77
N PHE A 62 -7.09 -0.39 -8.76
CA PHE A 62 -6.59 -0.74 -7.43
C PHE A 62 -7.46 -1.81 -6.76
N GLU A 63 -8.78 -1.66 -6.81
CA GLU A 63 -9.73 -2.60 -6.22
C GLU A 63 -9.59 -3.99 -6.87
N SER A 64 -9.59 -4.04 -8.20
CA SER A 64 -9.39 -5.28 -8.96
C SER A 64 -8.10 -5.99 -8.57
N PHE A 65 -7.02 -5.23 -8.39
CA PHE A 65 -5.73 -5.77 -7.95
C PHE A 65 -5.77 -6.30 -6.52
N PHE A 66 -6.41 -5.61 -5.58
CA PHE A 66 -6.55 -6.10 -4.21
C PHE A 66 -7.45 -7.33 -4.11
N ILE A 67 -8.49 -7.43 -4.94
CA ILE A 67 -9.30 -8.66 -5.08
C ILE A 67 -8.42 -9.81 -5.58
N LEU A 68 -7.55 -9.57 -6.56
CA LEU A 68 -6.63 -10.59 -7.05
C LEU A 68 -5.63 -11.04 -5.96
N LEU A 69 -5.06 -10.10 -5.21
CA LEU A 69 -4.18 -10.41 -4.07
C LEU A 69 -4.92 -11.14 -2.93
N MET A 70 -6.20 -10.83 -2.71
CA MET A 70 -7.03 -11.51 -1.72
C MET A 70 -7.10 -13.02 -2.01
N ILE A 71 -7.19 -13.43 -3.28
CA ILE A 71 -7.17 -14.84 -3.69
C ILE A 71 -5.85 -15.50 -3.23
N LEU A 72 -4.71 -14.82 -3.40
CA LEU A 72 -3.41 -15.33 -2.94
C LEU A 72 -3.34 -15.49 -1.41
N VAL A 73 -3.99 -14.59 -0.66
CA VAL A 73 -4.09 -14.66 0.81
C VAL A 73 -4.95 -15.84 1.26
N ILE A 74 -6.03 -16.17 0.53
CA ILE A 74 -6.87 -17.35 0.83
C ILE A 74 -6.05 -18.64 0.67
N ILE A 75 -5.23 -18.72 -0.38
CA ILE A 75 -4.38 -19.88 -0.68
C ILE A 75 -3.27 -20.02 0.38
N LYS A 76 -2.55 -18.93 0.66
CA LYS A 76 -1.46 -18.88 1.66
C LYS A 76 -1.62 -17.67 2.58
N PRO A 77 -2.21 -17.85 3.77
CA PRO A 77 -2.49 -16.74 4.67
C PRO A 77 -1.21 -16.06 5.16
N ARG A 78 -1.27 -14.74 5.28
CA ARG A 78 -0.24 -13.92 5.90
C ARG A 78 -0.27 -14.09 7.42
N ASP A 79 0.90 -14.12 8.05
CA ASP A 79 0.97 -14.03 9.51
C ASP A 79 0.76 -12.58 9.89
N GLN A 80 -0.36 -12.31 10.55
CA GLN A 80 -0.67 -10.98 11.04
C GLN A 80 0.11 -10.76 12.33
N ARG A 81 1.28 -10.12 12.23
CA ARG A 81 1.89 -9.51 13.41
C ARG A 81 1.13 -8.23 13.68
N PHE A 82 0.37 -8.23 14.77
CA PHE A 82 -0.28 -7.01 15.25
C PHE A 82 0.79 -6.13 15.87
N PHE A 83 0.94 -4.93 15.33
CA PHE A 83 1.67 -3.89 16.02
C PHE A 83 0.80 -3.43 17.18
N SER A 84 1.22 -3.69 18.42
CA SER A 84 0.59 -3.14 19.62
C SER A 84 1.17 -1.75 19.86
N PRO A 85 0.39 -0.66 19.72
CA PRO A 85 0.85 0.65 20.12
C PRO A 85 0.93 0.69 21.65
N ASN A 86 2.11 0.43 22.20
CA ASN A 86 2.37 0.62 23.64
C ASN A 86 2.56 2.10 24.01
N ALA A 87 2.33 3.02 23.07
CA ALA A 87 2.62 4.44 23.21
C ALA A 87 1.35 5.28 23.32
N PRO A 88 1.42 6.45 23.99
CA PRO A 88 0.28 7.35 24.10
C PRO A 88 -0.17 7.85 22.73
N ILE A 89 -1.49 7.87 22.52
CA ILE A 89 -2.15 8.25 21.26
C ILE A 89 -1.74 9.64 20.75
N ILE A 90 -1.40 10.54 21.67
CA ILE A 90 -0.97 11.92 21.37
C ILE A 90 0.34 11.94 20.57
N LYS A 91 1.32 11.09 20.94
CA LYS A 91 2.60 11.01 20.20
C LYS A 91 2.39 10.49 18.78
N HIS A 92 1.47 9.53 18.61
CA HIS A 92 1.06 9.03 17.30
C HIS A 92 0.43 10.14 16.45
N LEU A 93 -0.48 10.93 17.01
CA LEU A 93 -1.15 12.02 16.29
C LEU A 93 -0.16 13.09 15.84
N TYR A 94 0.70 13.60 16.74
CA TYR A 94 1.70 14.60 16.36
C TYR A 94 2.68 14.07 15.32
N GLY A 95 3.18 12.83 15.52
CA GLY A 95 4.06 12.20 14.55
C GLY A 95 3.43 12.11 13.16
N PHE A 96 2.15 11.72 13.09
CA PHE A 96 1.41 11.62 11.85
C PHE A 96 1.20 12.99 11.18
N LEU A 97 0.76 14.00 11.93
CA LEU A 97 0.52 15.35 11.38
C LEU A 97 1.81 15.98 10.84
N ILE A 98 2.92 15.83 11.57
CA ILE A 98 4.23 16.34 11.12
C ILE A 98 4.68 15.58 9.86
N ALA A 99 4.56 14.25 9.84
CA ALA A 99 4.92 13.44 8.67
C ALA A 99 4.09 13.83 7.43
N LEU A 100 2.78 14.00 7.60
CA LEU A 100 1.87 14.44 6.54
C LEU A 100 2.26 15.84 6.03
N SER A 101 2.61 16.76 6.93
CA SER A 101 3.07 18.11 6.57
C SER A 101 4.39 18.07 5.78
N VAL A 102 5.34 17.24 6.18
CA VAL A 102 6.60 17.06 5.44
C VAL A 102 6.34 16.51 4.05
N ILE A 103 5.50 15.48 3.92
CA ILE A 103 5.13 14.92 2.62
C ILE A 103 4.37 15.94 1.77
N ALA A 104 3.45 16.71 2.36
CA ALA A 104 2.73 17.77 1.69
C ALA A 104 3.69 18.81 1.10
N ILE A 105 4.65 19.30 1.89
CA ILE A 105 5.68 20.25 1.44
C ILE A 105 6.54 19.65 0.32
N LEU A 106 7.03 18.41 0.48
CA LEU A 106 7.83 17.75 -0.55
C LEU A 106 7.05 17.56 -1.84
N SER A 107 5.75 17.26 -1.75
CA SER A 107 4.90 17.08 -2.93
C SER A 107 4.74 18.36 -3.77
N LEU A 108 4.97 19.54 -3.20
CA LEU A 108 4.85 20.81 -3.92
C LEU A 108 5.85 20.93 -5.09
N ILE A 109 6.92 20.13 -5.11
CA ILE A 109 7.84 20.06 -6.25
C ILE A 109 7.15 19.62 -7.56
N ILE A 110 5.97 19.00 -7.46
CA ILE A 110 5.17 18.52 -8.60
C ILE A 110 4.23 19.62 -9.15
N LEU A 111 4.02 20.73 -8.44
CA LEU A 111 3.14 21.82 -8.91
C LEU A 111 3.44 22.30 -10.34
N PRO A 112 4.71 22.45 -10.79
CA PRO A 112 5.01 22.87 -12.15
C PRO A 112 4.50 21.91 -13.24
N ALA A 113 4.16 20.66 -12.90
CA ALA A 113 3.54 19.70 -13.80
C ALA A 113 2.03 19.92 -14.00
N GLY A 114 1.44 20.95 -13.40
CA GLY A 114 0.03 21.29 -13.54
C GLY A 114 -0.91 20.49 -12.64
N LEU A 115 -0.39 19.78 -11.64
CA LEU A 115 -1.21 19.06 -10.66
C LEU A 115 -1.51 19.98 -9.48
N PRO A 116 -2.79 20.15 -9.08
CA PRO A 116 -3.13 20.97 -7.94
C PRO A 116 -2.81 20.29 -6.61
N PHE A 117 -2.42 21.09 -5.62
CA PHE A 117 -2.31 20.65 -4.23
C PHE A 117 -3.73 20.46 -3.63
N PRO A 118 -4.05 19.38 -2.89
CA PRO A 118 -3.16 18.34 -2.38
C PRO A 118 -3.05 17.07 -3.25
N SER A 119 -3.60 17.04 -4.47
CA SER A 119 -3.46 15.90 -5.40
C SER A 119 -1.99 15.57 -5.73
N THR A 120 -1.09 16.56 -5.65
CA THR A 120 0.36 16.35 -5.72
C THR A 120 0.88 15.31 -4.72
N ILE A 121 0.25 15.18 -3.54
CA ILE A 121 0.61 14.17 -2.53
C ILE A 121 0.36 12.76 -3.08
N VAL A 122 -0.78 12.55 -3.76
CA VAL A 122 -1.13 11.25 -4.36
C VAL A 122 -0.09 10.86 -5.41
N PHE A 123 0.22 11.78 -6.32
CA PHE A 123 1.24 11.56 -7.34
C PHE A 123 2.60 11.23 -6.71
N PHE A 124 3.03 11.99 -5.69
CA PHE A 124 4.30 11.78 -4.99
C PHE A 124 4.37 10.41 -4.30
N VAL A 125 3.30 10.00 -3.62
CA VAL A 125 3.19 8.69 -2.95
C VAL A 125 3.25 7.56 -3.98
N LEU A 126 2.53 7.67 -5.11
CA LEU A 126 2.55 6.67 -6.17
C LEU A 126 3.93 6.55 -6.83
N ALA A 127 4.56 7.69 -7.16
CA ALA A 127 5.90 7.72 -7.73
C ALA A 127 6.94 7.09 -6.78
N THR A 128 6.86 7.39 -5.49
CA THR A 128 7.75 6.79 -4.49
C THR A 128 7.50 5.29 -4.36
N ASN A 129 6.24 4.84 -4.31
CA ASN A 129 5.92 3.42 -4.31
C ASN A 129 6.41 2.71 -5.58
N LEU A 130 6.35 3.37 -6.74
CA LEU A 130 6.85 2.81 -8.01
C LEU A 130 8.36 2.57 -7.95
N LEU A 131 9.14 3.55 -7.46
CA LEU A 131 10.58 3.41 -7.28
C LEU A 131 10.93 2.24 -6.33
N ILE A 132 10.20 2.12 -5.22
CA ILE A 132 10.44 1.04 -4.26
C ILE A 132 9.96 -0.31 -4.80
N ALA A 133 8.88 -0.34 -5.57
CA ALA A 133 8.41 -1.56 -6.22
C ALA A 133 9.44 -2.07 -7.24
N LEU A 134 10.01 -1.18 -8.06
CA LEU A 134 11.12 -1.49 -8.97
C LEU A 134 12.33 -2.07 -8.20
N TYR A 135 12.73 -1.42 -7.10
CA TYR A 135 13.77 -1.95 -6.22
C TYR A 135 13.41 -3.34 -5.64
N SER A 136 12.15 -3.55 -5.29
CA SER A 136 11.64 -4.79 -4.70
C SER A 136 11.64 -5.97 -5.68
N ILE A 137 11.66 -5.75 -7.00
CA ILE A 137 11.84 -6.82 -7.99
C ILE A 137 13.12 -7.59 -7.69
N VAL A 138 14.22 -6.89 -7.43
CA VAL A 138 15.52 -7.54 -7.20
C VAL A 138 15.68 -7.86 -5.72
N PHE A 139 15.37 -6.91 -4.85
CA PHE A 139 15.69 -6.97 -3.42
C PHE A 139 14.45 -7.10 -2.52
N HIS A 140 13.51 -7.96 -2.90
CA HIS A 140 12.23 -8.19 -2.22
C HIS A 140 12.33 -8.28 -0.69
N LYS A 141 13.22 -9.14 -0.18
CA LYS A 141 13.39 -9.36 1.25
C LYS A 141 13.95 -8.11 1.95
N VAL A 142 14.87 -7.41 1.29
CA VAL A 142 15.49 -6.19 1.85
C VAL A 142 14.46 -5.09 1.97
N ALA A 143 13.61 -4.89 0.95
CA ALA A 143 12.54 -3.89 0.99
C ALA A 143 11.58 -4.10 2.18
N ILE A 144 11.19 -5.36 2.45
CA ILE A 144 10.35 -5.69 3.62
C ILE A 144 11.10 -5.44 4.93
N VAL A 145 12.36 -5.85 5.04
CA VAL A 145 13.16 -5.67 6.26
C VAL A 145 13.39 -4.19 6.55
N LEU A 146 13.65 -3.36 5.53
CA LEU A 146 13.80 -1.92 5.69
C LEU A 146 12.49 -1.28 6.19
N PHE A 147 11.35 -1.68 5.64
CA PHE A 147 10.06 -1.21 6.13
C PHE A 147 9.86 -1.57 7.61
N VAL A 148 10.04 -2.84 7.96
CA VAL A 148 9.84 -3.35 9.33
C VAL A 148 10.82 -2.68 10.29
N ALA A 149 12.09 -2.51 9.92
CA ALA A 149 13.08 -1.85 10.76
C ALA A 149 12.71 -0.40 11.08
N ASN A 150 12.07 0.31 10.16
CA ASN A 150 11.64 1.70 10.37
C ASN A 150 10.26 1.83 11.02
N THR A 151 9.45 0.77 11.01
CA THR A 151 8.07 0.81 11.51
C THR A 151 7.83 0.02 12.79
N GLU A 152 8.68 -0.96 13.13
CA GLU A 152 8.49 -1.84 14.30
C GLU A 152 9.48 -1.58 15.44
N ARG A 153 10.56 -0.82 15.24
CA ARG A 153 11.50 -0.43 16.33
C ARG A 153 10.78 0.27 17.49
N SER A 154 11.35 0.18 18.70
CA SER A 154 10.86 0.95 19.85
C SER A 154 10.90 2.45 19.53
N LYS A 155 9.82 3.18 19.85
CA LYS A 155 9.71 4.62 19.60
C LYS A 155 9.65 5.35 20.92
N GLU A 156 10.65 6.17 21.19
CA GLU A 156 10.74 6.94 22.43
C GLU A 156 10.39 8.40 22.17
N LYS A 157 10.90 8.95 21.06
CA LYS A 157 10.81 10.35 20.66
C LYS A 157 9.70 10.55 19.63
N VAL A 158 9.11 11.75 19.60
CA VAL A 158 8.12 12.14 18.56
C VAL A 158 8.70 11.95 17.15
N LEU A 159 9.98 12.26 16.97
CA LEU A 159 10.69 12.10 15.70
C LEU A 159 10.65 10.65 15.17
N ASP A 160 10.68 9.65 16.05
CA ASP A 160 10.58 8.24 15.67
C ASP A 160 9.22 7.93 15.04
N TYR A 161 8.15 8.55 15.57
CA TYR A 161 6.81 8.45 14.97
C TYR A 161 6.74 9.18 13.64
N VAL A 162 7.38 10.35 13.51
CA VAL A 162 7.45 11.08 12.23
C VAL A 162 8.05 10.19 11.14
N PHE A 163 9.23 9.61 11.39
CA PHE A 163 9.87 8.71 10.42
C PHE A 163 9.03 7.46 10.13
N MET A 164 8.44 6.86 11.17
CA MET A 164 7.52 5.72 11.00
C MET A 164 6.37 6.08 10.05
N TYR A 165 5.72 7.23 10.24
CA TYR A 165 4.60 7.64 9.40
C TYR A 165 5.03 8.07 8.00
N ILE A 166 6.21 8.69 7.83
CA ILE A 166 6.78 8.95 6.49
C ILE A 166 6.95 7.63 5.73
N VAL A 167 7.55 6.62 6.37
CA VAL A 167 7.75 5.29 5.75
C VAL A 167 6.40 4.64 5.45
N ILE A 168 5.42 4.70 6.36
CA ILE A 168 4.07 4.15 6.13
C ILE A 168 3.39 4.82 4.93
N LEU A 169 3.43 6.15 4.85
CA LEU A 169 2.76 6.90 3.79
C LEU A 169 3.42 6.68 2.43
N LEU A 170 4.75 6.72 2.36
CA LEU A 170 5.48 6.62 1.09
C LEU A 170 5.66 5.19 0.59
N THR A 171 5.60 4.19 1.47
CA THR A 171 6.02 2.81 1.14
C THR A 171 5.04 1.74 1.61
N GLY A 172 3.98 2.13 2.35
CA GLY A 172 3.04 1.21 2.99
C GLY A 172 2.31 0.31 2.01
N ILE A 173 1.87 0.84 0.86
CA ILE A 173 1.21 0.04 -0.18
C ILE A 173 2.18 -1.00 -0.74
N ASN A 174 3.40 -0.59 -1.10
CA ASN A 174 4.41 -1.54 -1.58
C ASN A 174 4.71 -2.61 -0.52
N HIS A 175 4.99 -2.24 0.74
CA HIS A 175 5.19 -3.22 1.80
C HIS A 175 4.00 -4.17 1.98
N PHE A 176 2.78 -3.66 1.89
CA PHE A 176 1.56 -4.45 1.99
C PHE A 176 1.46 -5.51 0.89
N VAL A 177 1.76 -5.14 -0.36
CA VAL A 177 1.80 -6.05 -1.51
C VAL A 177 2.97 -7.03 -1.38
N GLN A 178 4.20 -6.56 -1.17
CA GLN A 178 5.39 -7.42 -1.10
C GLN A 178 5.32 -8.43 0.06
N SER A 179 4.74 -8.04 1.20
CA SER A 179 4.50 -8.95 2.33
C SER A 179 3.53 -10.07 2.00
N THR A 180 2.66 -9.88 1.03
CA THR A 180 1.73 -10.91 0.54
C THR A 180 2.44 -11.83 -0.45
N LEU A 181 3.26 -11.26 -1.32
CA LEU A 181 3.96 -11.98 -2.37
C LEU A 181 5.13 -12.84 -1.86
N ILE A 182 5.78 -12.47 -0.74
CA ILE A 182 6.92 -13.25 -0.19
C ILE A 182 6.56 -14.70 0.16
N LYS A 183 5.28 -14.99 0.43
CA LYS A 183 4.80 -16.35 0.75
C LYS A 183 4.51 -17.19 -0.50
N GLN A 184 4.45 -16.56 -1.67
CA GLN A 184 4.10 -17.20 -2.93
C GLN A 184 5.32 -17.85 -3.58
N PRO A 185 5.13 -18.87 -4.44
CA PRO A 185 6.19 -19.41 -5.28
C PRO A 185 6.88 -18.31 -6.10
N LEU A 186 8.16 -18.48 -6.40
CA LEU A 186 8.99 -17.46 -7.05
C LEU A 186 8.34 -16.86 -8.32
N LEU A 187 7.83 -17.72 -9.20
CA LEU A 187 7.21 -17.28 -10.45
C LEU A 187 5.97 -16.40 -10.21
N ILE A 188 5.07 -16.84 -9.32
CA ILE A 188 3.86 -16.09 -8.96
C ILE A 188 4.24 -14.76 -8.29
N ASN A 189 5.21 -14.79 -7.37
CA ASN A 189 5.72 -13.58 -6.73
C ASN A 189 6.21 -12.55 -7.77
N LYS A 190 7.11 -12.95 -8.69
CA LYS A 190 7.66 -12.04 -9.70
C LYS A 190 6.60 -11.53 -10.68
N LEU A 191 5.69 -12.39 -11.12
CA LEU A 191 4.60 -11.99 -12.01
C LEU A 191 3.72 -10.90 -11.36
N PHE A 192 3.32 -11.11 -10.11
CA PHE A 192 2.49 -10.13 -9.39
C PHE A 192 3.24 -8.86 -9.01
N ALA A 193 4.55 -8.94 -8.75
CA ALA A 193 5.38 -7.76 -8.51
C ALA A 193 5.48 -6.90 -9.77
N LEU A 194 5.66 -7.51 -10.95
CA LEU A 194 5.63 -6.81 -12.23
C LEU A 194 4.25 -6.21 -12.53
N LEU A 195 3.18 -6.96 -12.28
CA LEU A 195 1.81 -6.46 -12.41
C LEU A 195 1.56 -5.25 -11.50
N PHE A 196 2.05 -5.29 -10.25
CA PHE A 196 1.93 -4.16 -9.33
C PHE A 196 2.65 -2.91 -9.83
N ILE A 197 3.84 -3.06 -10.42
CA ILE A 197 4.58 -1.95 -11.03
C ILE A 197 3.82 -1.36 -12.21
N LEU A 198 3.27 -2.21 -13.09
CA LEU A 198 2.45 -1.76 -14.20
C LEU A 198 1.23 -0.98 -13.71
N ILE A 199 0.57 -1.46 -12.66
CA ILE A 199 -0.55 -0.77 -12.03
C ILE A 199 -0.10 0.60 -11.49
N LEU A 200 0.98 0.67 -10.70
CA LEU A 200 1.46 1.96 -10.18
C LEU A 200 1.79 2.94 -11.31
N PHE A 201 2.36 2.46 -12.42
CA PHE A 201 2.64 3.28 -13.59
C PHE A 201 1.35 3.83 -14.23
N ILE A 202 0.35 2.97 -14.46
CA ILE A 202 -0.97 3.39 -14.96
C ILE A 202 -1.61 4.41 -14.02
N GLN A 203 -1.50 4.21 -12.71
CA GLN A 203 -2.12 5.09 -11.72
C GLN A 203 -1.46 6.47 -11.65
N ILE A 204 -0.15 6.56 -11.88
CA ILE A 204 0.56 7.83 -12.04
C ILE A 204 0.03 8.58 -13.27
N ILE A 205 -0.15 7.88 -14.39
CA ILE A 205 -0.72 8.47 -15.62
C ILE A 205 -2.16 8.94 -15.38
N ASN A 206 -3.03 8.11 -14.81
CA ASN A 206 -4.42 8.46 -14.48
C ASN A 206 -4.46 9.70 -13.56
N THR A 207 -3.59 9.75 -12.55
CA THR A 207 -3.52 10.89 -11.62
C THR A 207 -3.10 12.17 -12.32
N GLY A 208 -2.10 12.13 -13.22
CA GLY A 208 -1.68 13.31 -13.98
C GLY A 208 -2.74 13.77 -14.97
N THR A 209 -3.25 12.84 -15.78
CA THR A 209 -4.27 13.09 -16.81
C THR A 209 -5.57 13.65 -16.25
N THR A 210 -5.95 13.30 -15.01
CA THR A 210 -7.11 13.90 -14.31
C THR A 210 -7.11 15.44 -14.34
N PHE A 211 -5.93 16.08 -14.36
CA PHE A 211 -5.78 17.53 -14.29
C PHE A 211 -5.19 18.17 -15.56
N THR A 212 -4.38 17.44 -16.33
CA THR A 212 -3.57 18.03 -17.41
C THR A 212 -4.15 17.88 -18.82
N TYR A 213 -4.92 16.83 -19.09
CA TYR A 213 -5.48 16.50 -20.41
C TYR A 213 -6.99 16.39 -20.32
#